data_AF-A0AAV1K8G2-F1
#
_entry.id   AF-A0AAV1K8G2-F1
#
_cell.length_a   1.000
_cell.length_b   1.000
_cell.length_c   1.000
_cell.angle_alpha   90.00
_cell.angle_beta   90.00
_cell.angle_gamma   90.00
#
_symmetry.space_group_name_H-M   'P 1'
#
loop_
_entity.id
_entity.type
_entity.pdbx_description
1 polymer ?
#
loop_
_entity_poly.entity_id
_entity_poly.type
_entity_poly.pdbx_seq_one_letter_code
_entity_poly.pdbx_strand_id
1 'polypeptide(L)'
;MLAAISKFLYLQLVQNVCLCFTDFQYEIIKVGTTGKSVIMYQNYTFSYQGPKNVKLYPYCSKKNSTKCPARLKLDKEGNIIYAITEHNHPPPKYTRASGGLYIKID
;
A
#
# COMPACT_ATOMS: atom_id res chain seq x y z
N MET A 1 30.79 26.83 23.12
CA MET A 1 29.57 26.19 23.66
C MET A 1 28.24 26.81 23.17
N LEU A 2 28.21 27.98 22.53
CA LEU A 2 26.95 28.59 22.07
C LEU A 2 26.38 28.06 20.73
N ALA A 3 27.19 27.37 19.91
CA ALA A 3 26.72 26.81 18.62
C ALA A 3 25.85 25.55 18.76
N ALA A 4 26.02 24.78 19.85
CA ALA A 4 25.26 23.55 20.07
C ALA A 4 23.80 23.82 20.42
N ILE A 5 23.53 24.91 21.14
CA ILE A 5 22.18 25.32 21.54
C ILE A 5 21.38 25.76 20.29
N SER A 6 22.03 26.36 19.29
CA SER A 6 21.39 26.76 18.02
C SER A 6 20.94 25.56 17.16
N LYS A 7 21.73 24.48 17.11
CA LYS A 7 21.30 23.23 16.44
C LYS A 7 20.16 22.53 17.17
N PHE A 8 20.14 22.57 18.49
CA PHE A 8 19.09 21.93 19.29
C PHE A 8 17.75 22.66 19.16
N LEU A 9 17.76 24.00 19.10
CA LEU A 9 16.57 24.80 18.83
C LEU A 9 16.09 24.67 17.37
N TYR A 10 16.98 24.47 16.39
CA TYR A 10 16.58 24.16 15.02
C TYR A 10 15.88 22.78 14.93
N LEU A 11 16.38 21.78 15.67
CA LEU A 11 15.76 20.46 15.75
C LEU A 11 14.39 20.46 16.44
N GLN A 12 14.14 21.38 17.37
CA GLN A 12 12.81 21.58 17.98
C GLN A 12 11.84 22.35 17.07
N LEU A 13 12.32 23.19 16.14
CA LEU A 13 11.45 23.82 15.14
C LEU A 13 10.90 22.84 14.10
N VAL A 14 11.53 21.67 13.92
CA VAL A 14 11.01 20.58 13.05
C VAL A 14 9.85 19.81 13.72
N GLN A 15 9.54 20.09 15.00
CA GLN A 15 8.36 19.54 15.68
C GLN A 15 7.04 20.25 15.30
N ASN A 16 7.09 21.22 14.36
CA ASN A 16 5.91 21.94 13.83
C ASN A 16 5.51 21.50 12.41
N VAL A 17 5.66 20.23 12.07
CA VAL A 17 5.02 19.66 10.87
C VAL A 17 3.74 18.97 11.33
N CYS A 18 2.59 19.42 10.82
CA CYS A 18 1.28 18.74 10.88
C CYS A 18 1.50 17.22 10.84
N LEU A 19 1.32 16.51 11.96
CA LEU A 19 1.33 15.05 11.99
C LEU A 19 0.00 14.56 11.42
N CYS A 20 -0.16 14.86 10.14
CA CYS A 20 -1.24 14.48 9.24
C CYS A 20 -0.68 13.44 8.26
N PHE A 21 0.46 12.82 8.63
CA PHE A 21 1.08 11.70 7.92
C PHE A 21 0.25 10.45 8.26
N THR A 22 -0.91 10.32 7.63
CA THR A 22 -1.51 8.99 7.46
C THR A 22 -0.55 8.22 6.57
N ASP A 23 0.32 7.44 7.21
CA ASP A 23 1.37 6.72 6.52
C ASP A 23 0.70 5.65 5.66
N PHE A 24 0.54 5.94 4.37
CA PHE A 24 -0.06 5.03 3.40
C PHE A 24 0.91 3.90 3.07
N GLN A 25 1.21 3.06 4.07
CA GLN A 25 2.14 1.95 3.94
C GLN A 25 1.43 0.73 3.39
N TYR A 26 2.07 0.07 2.42
CA TYR A 26 1.61 -1.18 1.84
C TYR A 26 2.77 -2.15 1.68
N GLU A 27 2.47 -3.45 1.58
CA GLU A 27 3.47 -4.49 1.32
C GLU A 27 3.28 -5.03 -0.10
N ILE A 28 4.39 -5.31 -0.80
CA ILE A 28 4.32 -6.11 -2.03
C ILE A 28 4.50 -7.57 -1.64
N ILE A 29 3.45 -8.37 -1.85
CA ILE A 29 3.45 -9.79 -1.51
C ILE A 29 3.43 -10.64 -2.78
N LYS A 30 4.00 -11.84 -2.70
CA LYS A 30 3.87 -12.85 -3.76
C LYS A 30 2.74 -13.81 -3.39
N VAL A 31 1.78 -13.99 -4.29
CA VAL A 31 0.59 -14.82 -4.04
C VAL A 31 0.60 -16.08 -4.90
N GLY A 32 0.32 -17.22 -4.26
CA GLY A 32 0.12 -18.52 -4.89
C GLY A 32 1.38 -19.13 -5.52
N THR A 33 1.23 -20.30 -6.13
CA THR A 33 2.36 -21.06 -6.71
C THR A 33 2.99 -20.39 -7.93
N THR A 34 2.25 -19.53 -8.63
CA THR A 34 2.76 -18.76 -9.78
C THR A 34 3.68 -17.60 -9.35
N GLY A 35 3.69 -17.21 -8.08
CA GLY A 35 4.57 -16.14 -7.57
C GLY A 35 4.20 -14.74 -8.07
N LYS A 36 2.94 -14.50 -8.43
CA LYS A 36 2.49 -13.17 -8.90
C LYS A 36 2.59 -12.16 -7.76
N SER A 37 3.27 -11.04 -7.99
CA SER A 37 3.36 -9.95 -7.03
C SER A 37 2.09 -9.09 -7.06
N VAL A 38 1.53 -8.82 -5.88
CA VAL A 38 0.38 -7.92 -5.66
C VAL A 38 0.65 -7.00 -4.49
N ILE A 39 -0.10 -5.90 -4.42
CA ILE A 39 -0.03 -4.93 -3.33
C ILE A 39 -1.01 -5.36 -2.24
N MET A 40 -0.55 -5.48 -1.00
CA MET A 40 -1.35 -5.71 0.19
C MET A 40 -1.48 -4.37 0.93
N TYR A 41 -2.71 -3.86 1.01
CA TYR A 41 -3.02 -2.62 1.72
C TYR A 41 -4.31 -2.83 2.54
N GLN A 42 -4.24 -2.56 3.84
CA GLN A 42 -5.36 -2.76 4.78
C GLN A 42 -6.01 -4.16 4.68
N ASN A 43 -5.20 -5.22 4.60
CA ASN A 43 -5.65 -6.62 4.46
C ASN A 43 -6.39 -6.96 3.15
N TYR A 44 -6.42 -6.04 2.19
CA TYR A 44 -6.93 -6.28 0.83
C TYR A 44 -5.78 -6.33 -0.17
N THR A 45 -5.98 -7.12 -1.23
CA THR A 45 -5.04 -7.21 -2.34
C THR A 45 -5.45 -6.32 -3.50
N PHE A 46 -4.47 -5.65 -4.10
CA PHE A 46 -4.59 -4.80 -5.26
C PHE A 46 -3.61 -5.25 -6.35
N SER A 47 -4.09 -5.23 -7.59
CA SER A 47 -3.32 -5.66 -8.77
C SER A 47 -3.51 -4.67 -9.90
N TYR A 48 -2.44 -4.41 -10.65
CA TYR A 48 -2.53 -3.65 -11.89
C TYR A 48 -3.36 -4.39 -12.92
N GLN A 49 -4.25 -3.66 -13.58
CA GLN A 49 -5.05 -4.16 -14.69
C GLN A 49 -4.68 -3.39 -15.95
N GLY A 50 -4.68 -4.07 -17.10
CA GLY A 50 -4.40 -3.45 -18.40
C GLY A 50 -2.94 -3.55 -18.89
N PRO A 51 -2.60 -2.85 -19.98
CA PRO A 51 -1.27 -2.88 -20.59
C PRO A 51 -0.18 -2.42 -19.60
N LYS A 52 0.99 -3.07 -19.66
CA LYS A 52 2.11 -2.84 -18.72
C LYS A 52 2.59 -1.39 -18.63
N ASN A 53 2.24 -0.55 -19.61
CA ASN A 53 2.72 0.81 -19.78
C ASN A 53 1.85 1.85 -19.06
N VAL A 54 0.68 1.46 -18.51
CA VAL A 54 -0.25 2.36 -17.79
C VAL A 54 -0.48 1.82 -16.37
N LYS A 55 0.56 1.87 -15.53
CA LYS A 55 0.55 1.38 -14.14
C LYS A 55 0.24 2.48 -13.12
N LEU A 56 -0.81 3.27 -13.34
CA LEU A 56 -1.16 4.35 -12.39
C LEU A 56 -2.15 3.90 -11.32
N TYR A 57 -2.98 2.90 -11.62
CA TYR A 57 -4.12 2.53 -10.78
C TYR A 57 -4.17 1.02 -10.50
N PRO A 58 -3.63 0.56 -9.37
CA PRO A 58 -3.95 -0.75 -8.82
C PRO A 58 -5.43 -0.82 -8.43
N TYR A 59 -6.14 -1.85 -8.89
CA TYR A 59 -7.53 -2.12 -8.49
C TYR A 59 -7.58 -3.28 -7.52
N CYS A 60 -8.59 -3.32 -6.66
CA CYS A 60 -8.83 -4.48 -5.81
C CYS A 60 -8.84 -5.78 -6.64
N SER A 61 -8.19 -6.83 -6.15
CA SER A 61 -8.09 -8.11 -6.85
C SER A 61 -9.46 -8.78 -7.11
N LYS A 62 -10.52 -8.40 -6.38
CA LYS A 62 -11.90 -8.84 -6.64
C LYS A 62 -12.69 -7.92 -7.59
N LYS A 63 -12.06 -6.93 -8.22
CA LYS A 63 -12.73 -5.98 -9.15
C LYS A 63 -13.59 -6.69 -10.19
N ASN A 64 -13.10 -7.75 -10.82
CA ASN A 64 -13.83 -8.42 -11.90
C ASN A 64 -14.92 -9.35 -11.39
N SER A 65 -14.70 -10.01 -10.24
CA SER A 65 -15.63 -11.00 -9.67
C SER A 65 -16.76 -10.36 -8.86
N THR A 66 -16.49 -9.31 -8.09
CA THR A 66 -17.50 -8.65 -7.23
C THR A 66 -17.83 -7.22 -7.65
N LYS A 67 -17.24 -6.73 -8.76
CA LYS A 67 -17.37 -5.33 -9.20
C LYS A 67 -16.91 -4.30 -8.15
N CYS A 68 -15.99 -4.69 -7.27
CA CYS A 68 -15.47 -3.85 -6.19
C CYS A 68 -15.01 -2.45 -6.68
N PRO A 69 -15.39 -1.35 -6.03
CA PRO A 69 -14.99 -0.01 -6.46
C PRO A 69 -13.57 0.39 -5.99
N ALA A 70 -13.02 -0.29 -4.98
CA ALA A 70 -11.75 0.04 -4.36
C ALA A 70 -10.56 0.03 -5.34
N ARG A 71 -9.71 1.06 -5.22
CA ARG A 71 -8.52 1.28 -6.06
C ARG A 71 -7.51 2.19 -5.35
N LEU A 72 -6.24 2.04 -5.72
CA LEU A 72 -5.16 2.92 -5.31
C LEU A 72 -4.73 3.79 -6.49
N LYS A 73 -4.11 4.92 -6.18
CA LYS A 73 -3.36 5.74 -7.14
C LYS A 73 -1.95 5.90 -6.61
N LEU A 74 -0.97 5.44 -7.37
CA LEU A 74 0.44 5.53 -7.02
C LEU A 74 1.12 6.65 -7.83
N ASP A 75 2.12 7.30 -7.25
CA ASP A 75 3.05 8.16 -7.99
C ASP A 75 4.07 7.31 -8.78
N LYS A 76 5.08 7.96 -9.37
CA LYS A 76 6.10 7.26 -10.16
C LYS A 76 7.10 6.51 -9.27
N GLU A 77 7.21 6.95 -8.03
CA GLU A 77 8.08 6.45 -6.97
C GLU A 77 7.45 5.26 -6.24
N GLY A 78 6.14 5.03 -6.43
CA GLY A 78 5.36 3.96 -5.83
C GLY A 78 4.56 4.38 -4.59
N ASN A 79 4.63 5.62 -4.14
CA ASN A 79 3.88 6.06 -2.97
C ASN A 79 2.38 6.19 -3.31
N ILE A 80 1.52 5.85 -2.35
CA ILE A 80 0.09 6.06 -2.48
C ILE A 80 -0.19 7.57 -2.38
N ILE A 81 -0.66 8.15 -3.48
CA ILE A 81 -1.18 9.54 -3.50
C ILE A 81 -2.63 9.55 -3.02
N TYR A 82 -3.39 8.49 -3.33
CA TYR A 82 -4.82 8.41 -3.06
C TYR A 82 -5.31 6.97 -3.01
N ALA A 83 -6.29 6.68 -2.15
CA ALA A 83 -6.90 5.38 -2.00
C ALA A 83 -8.43 5.48 -1.84
N ILE A 84 -9.16 4.67 -2.61
CA ILE A 84 -10.57 4.33 -2.38
C ILE A 84 -10.58 2.99 -1.67
N THR A 85 -11.04 2.96 -0.43
CA THR A 85 -10.95 1.79 0.47
C THR A 85 -12.31 1.23 0.85
N GLU A 86 -13.39 1.75 0.27
CA GLU A 86 -14.72 1.16 0.41
C GLU A 86 -14.80 -0.13 -0.42
N HIS A 87 -14.79 -1.27 0.27
CA HIS A 87 -14.97 -2.58 -0.31
C HIS A 87 -16.42 -3.04 -0.19
N ASN A 88 -16.92 -3.72 -1.22
CA ASN A 88 -18.25 -4.35 -1.23
C ASN A 88 -18.20 -5.86 -0.93
N HIS A 89 -17.10 -6.32 -0.33
CA HIS A 89 -16.86 -7.71 0.00
C HIS A 89 -15.93 -7.80 1.20
N PRO A 90 -15.94 -8.91 1.96
CA PRO A 90 -15.02 -9.08 3.07
C PRO A 90 -13.56 -9.26 2.58
N PRO A 91 -12.57 -8.97 3.44
CA PRO A 91 -11.16 -9.21 3.13
C PRO A 91 -10.89 -10.68 2.80
N PRO A 92 -10.05 -10.98 1.79
CA PRO A 92 -9.54 -12.32 1.58
C PRO A 92 -8.64 -12.76 2.75
N LYS A 93 -8.71 -14.03 3.14
CA LYS A 93 -7.80 -14.60 4.12
C LYS A 93 -6.55 -15.13 3.43
N TYR A 94 -5.38 -14.79 3.96
CA TYR A 94 -4.10 -15.31 3.50
C TYR A 94 -3.32 -15.87 4.68
N THR A 95 -2.57 -16.94 4.44
CA THR A 95 -1.52 -17.42 5.35
C THR A 95 -0.15 -17.20 4.71
N ARG A 96 0.82 -16.84 5.53
CA ARG A 96 2.20 -16.67 5.10
C ARG A 96 2.92 -18.02 5.19
N ALA A 97 3.31 -18.56 4.05
CA ALA A 97 4.13 -19.76 3.94
C ALA A 97 5.62 -19.44 4.09
N SER A 98 6.44 -20.49 4.22
CA SER A 98 7.90 -20.39 4.23
C SER A 98 8.41 -19.67 2.97
N GLY A 99 9.33 -18.72 3.14
CA GLY A 99 9.91 -17.96 2.03
C GLY A 99 9.14 -16.70 1.60
N GLY A 100 8.16 -16.25 2.40
CA GLY A 100 7.44 -14.99 2.15
C GLY A 100 6.34 -15.10 1.09
N LEU A 101 5.94 -16.32 0.73
CA LEU A 101 4.81 -16.57 -0.15
C LEU A 101 3.50 -16.51 0.64
N TYR A 102 2.48 -15.87 0.07
CA TYR A 102 1.14 -15.83 0.65
C TYR A 102 0.21 -16.80 -0.10
N ILE A 103 -0.44 -17.68 0.67
CA ILE A 103 -1.40 -18.67 0.16
C ILE A 103 -2.79 -18.21 0.61
N LYS A 104 -3.72 -18.10 -0.36
CA LYS A 104 -5.11 -17.77 -0.06
C LYS A 104 -5.75 -18.96 0.66
N ILE A 105 -6.42 -18.69 1.77
CA ILE A 105 -7.23 -19.66 2.49
C ILE A 105 -8.68 -19.40 2.10
N ASP A 106 -9.39 -20.44 1.69
CA ASP A 106 -10.84 -20.37 1.44
C ASP A 106 -11.64 -20.54 2.74
#